data_AF-A0A317MRP7-F1
#
_entry.id   AF-A0A317MRP7-F1
#
_cell.length_a   1.000
_cell.length_b   1.000
_cell.length_c   1.000
_cell.angle_alpha   90.00
_cell.angle_beta   90.00
_cell.angle_gamma   90.00
#
_symmetry.space_group_name_H-M   'P 1'
#
loop_
_entity.id
_entity.type
_entity.pdbx_description
1 polymer ?
#
loop_
_entity_poly.entity_id
_entity_poly.type
_entity_poly.pdbx_seq_one_letter_code
_entity_poly.pdbx_strand_id
1 'polypeptide(L)'
;MMQTTPIWVSIACGGLLACSSFPSVPDADTANGQATVSAQCSALMANPVENADPWFQLGNALVELDRLDEAEFAYRKALKYSNDPRIEHNLGLLHLRLGVQSLQAAGRKLPVNDPARINARAFTSQLLRTPL
;
A
#
# COMPACT_ATOMS: atom_id res chain seq x y z
N MET A 1 -28.95 37.49 -6.52
CA MET A 1 -28.36 37.12 -5.22
C MET A 1 -27.63 35.80 -5.42
N MET A 2 -26.32 35.87 -5.61
CA MET A 2 -25.45 34.71 -5.73
C MET A 2 -25.04 34.31 -4.31
N GLN A 3 -25.34 33.09 -3.88
CA GLN A 3 -24.71 32.50 -2.70
C GLN A 3 -23.70 31.46 -3.19
N THR A 4 -22.44 31.78 -2.97
CA THR A 4 -21.26 30.95 -3.19
C THR A 4 -21.17 29.91 -2.09
N THR A 5 -21.19 28.62 -2.43
CA THR A 5 -20.85 27.52 -1.51
C THR A 5 -19.34 27.25 -1.54
N PRO A 6 -18.69 26.92 -0.40
CA PRO A 6 -17.23 26.89 -0.28
C PRO A 6 -16.59 25.62 -0.87
N ILE A 7 -15.39 25.78 -1.44
CA ILE A 7 -14.63 24.83 -2.28
C ILE A 7 -13.90 23.71 -1.48
N TRP A 8 -14.24 23.46 -0.21
CA TRP A 8 -13.44 22.57 0.66
C TRP A 8 -14.01 21.15 0.86
N VAL A 9 -14.99 20.71 0.08
CA VAL A 9 -15.58 19.35 0.20
C VAL A 9 -14.78 18.27 -0.57
N SER A 10 -13.67 18.59 -1.25
CA SER A 10 -12.99 17.62 -2.13
C SER A 10 -11.70 16.98 -1.59
N ILE A 11 -11.43 17.00 -0.28
CA ILE A 11 -10.28 16.26 0.27
C ILE A 11 -10.77 15.24 1.32
N ALA A 12 -11.52 14.28 0.82
CA ALA A 12 -11.73 13.00 1.48
C ALA A 12 -11.94 11.93 0.40
N CYS A 13 -10.88 11.61 -0.36
CA CYS A 13 -10.74 10.27 -0.94
C CYS A 13 -10.45 9.30 0.21
N GLY A 14 -11.43 9.14 1.10
CA GLY A 14 -11.49 8.12 2.11
C GLY A 14 -11.90 6.81 1.46
N GLY A 15 -11.13 5.76 1.76
CA GLY A 15 -11.19 4.42 1.20
C GLY A 15 -12.57 3.90 0.82
N LEU A 16 -12.69 3.54 -0.45
CA LEU A 16 -13.60 2.54 -1.00
C LEU A 16 -13.06 2.12 -2.37
N LEU A 17 -11.77 1.81 -2.46
CA LEU A 17 -11.25 1.05 -3.59
C LEU A 17 -11.33 -0.42 -3.19
N ALA A 18 -12.33 -1.11 -3.74
CA ALA A 18 -12.38 -2.56 -3.72
C ALA A 18 -11.06 -3.11 -4.29
N CYS A 19 -10.57 -4.21 -3.72
CA CYS A 19 -9.40 -4.97 -4.16
C CYS A 19 -9.38 -5.33 -5.66
N SER A 20 -10.45 -5.07 -6.41
CA SER A 20 -10.59 -5.36 -7.84
C SER A 20 -10.17 -4.22 -8.78
N SER A 21 -9.72 -3.07 -8.26
CA SER A 21 -9.65 -1.83 -9.07
C SER A 21 -8.28 -1.53 -9.69
N PHE A 22 -7.25 -2.32 -9.44
CA PHE A 22 -5.90 -2.07 -9.94
C PHE A 22 -5.47 -3.12 -10.98
N PRO A 23 -5.28 -2.74 -12.25
CA PRO A 23 -4.81 -3.68 -13.27
C PRO A 23 -3.30 -3.88 -13.10
N SER A 24 -2.92 -5.05 -12.60
CA SER A 24 -1.58 -5.62 -12.78
C SER A 24 -1.66 -6.68 -13.87
N VAL A 25 -0.64 -6.77 -14.72
CA VAL A 25 -0.52 -7.83 -15.74
C VAL A 25 0.00 -9.07 -15.02
N PRO A 26 -0.77 -10.16 -14.88
CA PRO A 26 -0.35 -11.29 -14.06
C PRO A 26 0.39 -12.34 -14.88
N ASP A 27 1.57 -12.75 -14.39
CA ASP A 27 2.16 -14.05 -14.74
C ASP A 27 1.42 -15.17 -13.96
N ALA A 28 1.51 -16.43 -14.41
CA ALA A 28 0.67 -17.53 -13.89
C ALA A 28 0.78 -17.74 -12.35
N ASP A 29 1.96 -17.54 -11.78
CA ASP A 29 2.18 -17.62 -10.32
C ASP A 29 1.54 -16.44 -9.59
N THR A 30 1.58 -15.25 -10.17
CA THR A 30 0.93 -14.04 -9.63
C THR A 30 -0.59 -14.14 -9.76
N ALA A 31 -1.12 -14.73 -10.84
CA ALA A 31 -2.55 -14.95 -11.01
C ALA A 31 -3.13 -15.85 -9.89
N ASN A 32 -2.41 -16.90 -9.53
CA ASN A 32 -2.80 -17.80 -8.45
C ASN A 32 -2.74 -17.11 -7.07
N GLY A 33 -1.68 -16.33 -6.81
CA GLY A 33 -1.55 -15.53 -5.59
C GLY A 33 -2.63 -14.44 -5.48
N GLN A 34 -2.95 -13.75 -6.56
CA GLN A 34 -3.99 -12.72 -6.62
C GLN A 34 -5.39 -13.29 -6.36
N ALA A 35 -5.71 -14.44 -6.95
CA ALA A 35 -6.98 -15.13 -6.70
C ALA A 35 -7.12 -15.51 -5.21
N THR A 36 -6.03 -15.99 -4.61
CA THR A 36 -6.00 -16.38 -3.19
C THR A 36 -6.21 -15.18 -2.26
N VAL A 37 -5.49 -14.08 -2.48
CA VAL A 37 -5.62 -12.84 -1.68
C VAL A 37 -7.00 -12.21 -1.84
N SER A 38 -7.55 -12.21 -3.06
CA SER A 38 -8.91 -11.71 -3.31
C SER A 38 -9.98 -12.53 -2.58
N ALA A 39 -9.84 -13.86 -2.58
CA ALA A 39 -10.72 -14.76 -1.84
C ALA A 39 -10.62 -14.55 -0.33
N GLN A 40 -9.40 -14.40 0.21
CA GLN A 40 -9.15 -14.11 1.63
C GLN A 40 -9.78 -12.78 2.05
N CYS A 41 -9.60 -11.71 1.28
CA CYS A 41 -10.21 -10.41 1.58
C CYS A 41 -11.74 -10.49 1.57
N SER A 42 -12.32 -11.15 0.56
CA SER A 42 -13.76 -11.34 0.46
C SER A 42 -14.31 -12.14 1.64
N ALA A 43 -13.60 -13.19 2.07
CA ALA A 43 -13.97 -13.99 3.24
C ALA A 43 -13.96 -13.17 4.53
N LEU A 44 -12.92 -12.34 4.76
CA LEU A 44 -12.82 -11.47 5.93
C LEU A 44 -13.86 -10.34 5.94
N MET A 45 -14.33 -9.91 4.78
CA MET A 45 -15.43 -8.95 4.66
C MET A 45 -16.80 -9.59 4.92
N ALA A 46 -17.01 -10.81 4.41
CA ALA A 46 -18.28 -11.53 4.55
C ALA A 46 -18.48 -12.09 5.96
N ASN A 47 -17.40 -12.52 6.61
CA ASN A 47 -17.40 -12.98 7.99
C ASN A 47 -16.29 -12.25 8.77
N PRO A 48 -16.59 -11.07 9.34
CA PRO A 48 -15.62 -10.30 10.10
C PRO A 48 -15.07 -11.10 11.28
N VAL A 49 -13.78 -11.41 11.22
CA VAL A 49 -13.06 -12.05 12.33
C VAL A 49 -12.53 -10.95 13.25
N GLU A 50 -12.82 -11.06 14.55
CA GLU A 50 -12.33 -10.16 15.60
C GLU A 50 -10.93 -10.58 16.09
N ASN A 51 -9.98 -10.78 15.16
CA ASN A 51 -8.60 -11.12 15.46
C ASN A 51 -7.65 -10.42 14.47
N ALA A 52 -6.44 -10.09 14.92
CA ALA A 52 -5.40 -9.49 14.13
C ALA A 52 -4.76 -10.45 13.12
N ASP A 53 -4.64 -11.75 13.43
CA ASP A 53 -3.83 -12.70 12.64
C ASP A 53 -4.23 -12.77 11.15
N PRO A 54 -5.52 -12.89 10.78
CA PRO A 54 -5.90 -12.99 9.38
C PRO A 54 -5.60 -11.69 8.60
N TRP A 55 -5.77 -10.55 9.25
CA TRP A 55 -5.44 -9.24 8.68
C TRP A 55 -3.94 -9.06 8.52
N PHE A 56 -3.15 -9.54 9.49
CA PHE A 56 -1.69 -9.49 9.42
C PHE A 56 -1.14 -10.38 8.31
N GLN A 57 -1.64 -11.62 8.18
CA GLN A 57 -1.26 -12.53 7.10
C GLN A 57 -1.64 -12.00 5.72
N LEU A 58 -2.85 -11.43 5.59
CA LEU A 58 -3.28 -10.78 4.36
C LEU A 58 -2.35 -9.61 3.98
N GLY A 59 -1.94 -8.79 4.96
CA GLY A 59 -0.96 -7.72 4.75
C GLY A 59 0.37 -8.25 4.20
N ASN A 60 0.92 -9.32 4.80
CA ASN A 60 2.16 -9.94 4.33
C ASN A 60 2.03 -10.44 2.88
N ALA A 61 0.94 -11.16 2.57
CA ALA A 61 0.69 -11.65 1.21
C ALA A 61 0.53 -10.52 0.18
N LEU A 62 -0.11 -9.41 0.56
CA LEU A 62 -0.25 -8.23 -0.30
C LEU A 62 1.09 -7.53 -0.55
N VAL A 63 2.00 -7.51 0.43
CA VAL A 63 3.36 -6.98 0.25
C VAL A 63 4.17 -7.81 -0.75
N GLU A 64 4.05 -9.14 -0.71
CA GLU A 64 4.70 -10.06 -1.65
C GLU A 64 4.20 -9.87 -3.09
N LEU A 65 2.92 -9.52 -3.25
CA LEU A 65 2.31 -9.21 -4.55
C LEU A 65 2.52 -7.76 -5.00
N ASP A 66 3.31 -6.96 -4.27
CA ASP A 66 3.56 -5.52 -4.50
C ASP A 66 2.28 -4.64 -4.49
N ARG A 67 1.21 -5.11 -3.84
CA ARG A 67 -0.08 -4.40 -3.68
C ARG A 67 -0.06 -3.55 -2.41
N LEU A 68 0.83 -2.57 -2.38
CA LEU A 68 1.24 -1.86 -1.17
C LEU A 68 0.10 -1.08 -0.49
N ASP A 69 -0.79 -0.43 -1.25
CA ASP A 69 -1.91 0.35 -0.68
C ASP A 69 -2.91 -0.55 0.06
N GLU A 70 -3.15 -1.75 -0.47
CA GLU A 70 -4.05 -2.73 0.14
C GLU A 70 -3.41 -3.40 1.35
N ALA A 71 -2.10 -3.64 1.29
CA ALA A 71 -1.34 -4.12 2.44
C ALA A 71 -1.43 -3.13 3.63
N GLU A 72 -1.38 -1.82 3.36
CA GLU A 72 -1.52 -0.81 4.41
C GLU A 72 -2.88 -0.91 5.09
N PHE A 73 -3.94 -1.07 4.32
CA PHE A 73 -5.28 -1.26 4.86
C PHE A 73 -5.36 -2.51 5.75
N ALA A 74 -4.80 -3.63 5.30
CA ALA A 74 -4.80 -4.89 6.04
C ALA A 74 -4.04 -4.77 7.37
N TYR A 75 -2.82 -4.19 7.37
CA TYR A 75 -2.08 -3.96 8.62
C TYR A 75 -2.80 -3.00 9.57
N ARG A 76 -3.37 -1.91 9.06
CA ARG A 76 -4.17 -0.98 9.88
C ARG A 76 -5.40 -1.66 10.48
N LYS A 77 -6.02 -2.62 9.79
CA LYS A 77 -7.10 -3.44 10.34
C LYS A 77 -6.59 -4.37 11.43
N ALA A 78 -5.45 -5.03 11.22
CA ALA A 78 -4.83 -5.90 12.22
C ALA A 78 -4.53 -5.13 13.52
N LEU A 79 -4.00 -3.91 13.41
CA LEU A 79 -3.69 -3.03 14.55
C LEU A 79 -4.92 -2.61 15.37
N LYS A 80 -6.14 -2.70 14.82
CA LYS A 80 -7.37 -2.45 15.60
C LYS A 80 -7.66 -3.56 16.61
N TYR A 81 -7.14 -4.77 16.37
CA TYR A 81 -7.39 -5.93 17.22
C TYR A 81 -6.19 -6.28 18.10
N SER A 82 -4.97 -5.90 17.71
CA SER A 82 -3.75 -6.19 18.47
C SER A 82 -2.71 -5.09 18.30
N ASN A 83 -2.07 -4.68 19.39
CA ASN A 83 -0.92 -3.77 19.36
C ASN A 83 0.41 -4.54 19.23
N ASP A 84 0.45 -5.55 18.36
CA ASP A 84 1.63 -6.39 18.14
C ASP A 84 2.73 -5.57 17.43
N PRO A 85 3.92 -5.41 18.04
CA PRO A 85 5.03 -4.66 17.46
C PRO A 85 5.49 -5.18 16.09
N ARG A 86 5.24 -6.46 15.77
CA ARG A 86 5.56 -7.03 14.45
C ARG A 86 4.71 -6.42 13.34
N ILE A 87 3.44 -6.13 13.64
CA ILE A 87 2.52 -5.50 12.68
C ILE A 87 2.98 -4.05 12.43
N GLU A 88 3.32 -3.32 13.49
CA GLU A 88 3.86 -1.96 13.39
C GLU A 88 5.19 -1.93 12.62
N HIS A 89 6.07 -2.88 12.89
CA HIS A 89 7.34 -3.03 12.16
C HIS A 89 7.11 -3.25 10.66
N ASN A 90 6.25 -4.20 10.29
CA ASN A 90 5.95 -4.49 8.89
C ASN A 90 5.24 -3.31 8.19
N LEU A 91 4.37 -2.59 8.90
CA LEU A 91 3.75 -1.36 8.40
C LEU A 91 4.81 -0.26 8.18
N GLY A 92 5.82 -0.15 9.04
CA GLY A 92 6.95 0.75 8.84
C GLY A 92 7.76 0.43 7.59
N LEU A 93 8.09 -0.85 7.37
CA LEU A 93 8.77 -1.31 6.15
C LEU A 93 7.92 -1.04 4.90
N LEU A 94 6.61 -1.26 4.97
CA LEU A 94 5.67 -0.94 3.90
C LEU A 94 5.70 0.56 3.56
N HIS A 95 5.68 1.45 4.56
CA HIS A 95 5.77 2.89 4.33
C HIS A 95 7.09 3.32 3.70
N LEU A 96 8.21 2.67 4.05
CA LEU A 96 9.47 2.89 3.34
C LEU A 96 9.38 2.49 1.87
N ARG A 97 8.78 1.34 1.54
CA ARG A 97 8.58 0.90 0.15
C ARG A 97 7.68 1.88 -0.63
N LEU A 98 6.56 2.32 -0.06
CA LEU A 98 5.67 3.34 -0.64
C LEU A 98 6.41 4.66 -0.88
N GLY A 99 7.19 5.12 0.11
CA GLY A 99 8.00 6.33 0.00
C GLY A 99 9.04 6.24 -1.10
N VAL A 100 9.73 5.09 -1.22
CA VAL A 100 10.68 4.81 -2.31
C VAL A 100 9.99 4.86 -3.67
N GLN A 101 8.85 4.18 -3.85
CA GLN A 101 8.11 4.19 -5.12
C GLN A 101 7.66 5.61 -5.49
N SER A 102 7.08 6.34 -4.54
CA SER A 102 6.61 7.71 -4.73
C SER A 102 7.75 8.66 -5.12
N LEU A 103 8.88 8.58 -4.42
CA LEU A 103 10.05 9.42 -4.68
C LEU A 103 10.66 9.11 -6.07
N GLN A 104 10.73 7.84 -6.45
CA GLN A 104 11.19 7.45 -7.79
C GLN A 104 10.22 7.94 -8.89
N ALA A 105 8.91 7.80 -8.69
CA ALA A 105 7.90 8.25 -9.64
C ALA A 105 7.95 9.76 -9.85
N ALA A 106 8.07 10.53 -8.77
CA ALA A 106 8.25 11.98 -8.84
C ALA A 106 9.58 12.35 -9.53
N GLY A 107 10.68 11.69 -9.16
CA GLY A 107 12.00 11.93 -9.75
C GLY A 107 12.06 11.66 -11.26
N ARG A 108 11.30 10.69 -11.78
CA ARG A 108 11.22 10.42 -13.23
C ARG A 108 10.63 11.57 -14.04
N LYS A 109 9.84 12.46 -13.41
CA LYS A 109 9.25 13.64 -14.06
C LYS A 109 10.23 14.81 -14.18
N LEU A 110 11.35 14.77 -13.46
CA LEU A 110 12.38 15.81 -13.47
C LEU A 110 13.42 15.56 -14.58
N PRO A 111 14.09 16.61 -15.08
CA PRO A 111 15.22 16.48 -15.99
C PRO A 111 16.28 15.50 -15.46
N VAL A 112 16.97 14.79 -16.37
CA VAL A 112 17.96 13.76 -15.98
C VAL A 112 19.08 14.33 -15.10
N ASN A 113 19.47 15.58 -15.34
CA ASN A 113 20.54 16.27 -14.61
C ASN A 113 20.04 17.11 -13.42
N ASP A 114 18.75 16.99 -13.07
CA ASP A 114 18.19 17.70 -11.93
C ASP A 114 18.79 17.14 -10.61
N PRO A 115 19.37 17.98 -9.73
CA PRO A 115 19.97 17.53 -8.47
C PRO A 115 18.99 16.75 -7.58
N ALA A 116 17.71 17.12 -7.55
CA ALA A 116 16.72 16.42 -6.74
C ALA A 116 16.47 15.00 -7.28
N ARG A 117 16.44 14.82 -8.61
CA ARG A 117 16.36 13.47 -9.23
C ARG A 117 17.57 12.62 -8.90
N ILE A 118 18.78 13.19 -9.01
CA ILE A 118 20.03 12.48 -8.72
C ILE A 118 20.08 12.04 -7.26
N ASN A 119 19.79 12.96 -6.33
CA ASN A 119 19.79 12.69 -4.89
C ASN A 119 18.73 11.64 -4.52
N ALA A 120 17.51 11.76 -5.05
CA ALA A 120 16.45 10.79 -4.84
C ALA A 120 16.84 9.38 -5.29
N ARG A 121 17.47 9.26 -6.47
CA ARG A 121 17.94 7.98 -7.00
C ARG A 121 19.05 7.38 -6.12
N ALA A 122 20.00 8.19 -5.67
CA ALA A 122 21.08 7.75 -4.78
C ALA A 122 20.53 7.24 -3.44
N PHE A 123 19.64 8.02 -2.81
CA PHE A 123 19.00 7.65 -1.55
C PHE A 123 18.20 6.34 -1.65
N THR A 124 17.32 6.23 -2.64
CA THR A 124 16.52 5.01 -2.83
C THR A 124 17.38 3.79 -3.17
N SER A 125 18.48 3.97 -3.91
CA SER A 125 19.45 2.89 -4.16
C SER A 125 20.12 2.38 -2.90
N GLN A 126 20.36 3.23 -1.91
CA GLN A 126 20.92 2.82 -0.61
C GLN A 126 19.89 2.02 0.20
N LEU A 127 18.64 2.48 0.25
CA LEU A 127 17.56 1.78 0.95
C LEU A 127 17.23 0.40 0.36
N LEU A 128 17.37 0.23 -0.96
CA LEU A 128 17.11 -1.04 -1.64
C LEU A 128 18.29 -2.02 -1.59
N ARG A 129 19.47 -1.60 -1.09
CA ARG A 129 20.63 -2.50 -0.88
C ARG A 129 20.56 -3.24 0.45
N THR A 130 19.82 -2.71 1.42
CA THR A 130 19.45 -3.45 2.61
C THR A 130 18.27 -4.34 2.27
N PRO A 131 18.35 -5.67 2.48
CA PRO A 131 17.16 -6.52 2.38
C PRO A 131 16.15 -6.00 3.42
N LEU A 132 15.02 -5.50 2.92
CA LEU A 132 13.84 -5.16 3.72
C LEU A 132 13.06 -6.43 4.01
#